data_AF-A0A434AZ80-F1
#
_entry.id   AF-A0A434AZ80-F1
#
_cell.length_a   1.000
_cell.length_b   1.000
_cell.length_c   1.000
_cell.angle_alpha   90.00
_cell.angle_beta   90.00
_cell.angle_gamma   90.00
#
_symmetry.space_group_name_H-M   'P 1'
#
loop_
_entity.id
_entity.type
_entity.pdbx_description
1 polymer ?
#
loop_
_entity_poly.entity_id
_entity_poly.type
_entity_poly.pdbx_seq_one_letter_code
_entity_poly.pdbx_strand_id
1 'polypeptide(L)'
;MALKRVVGFVLLGLAVVTFFLYLSFPFLLSGTDKVFLLTASVYVLNKIFFYSSIYLLGKQFITKVGKYLPRWIEKPLLKFLKVQPVVKNK
;
A
#
# COMPACT_ATOMS: atom_id res chain seq x y z
N MET A 1 8.61 -2.41 20.18
CA MET A 1 8.92 -2.49 18.73
C MET A 1 8.03 -3.45 17.94
N ALA A 2 7.55 -4.57 18.51
CA ALA A 2 6.69 -5.52 17.81
C ALA A 2 5.31 -4.96 17.42
N LEU A 3 4.65 -4.20 18.33
CA LEU A 3 3.31 -3.64 18.08
C LEU A 3 3.25 -2.75 16.84
N LYS A 4 4.22 -1.82 16.67
CA LYS A 4 4.30 -0.95 15.48
C LYS A 4 4.38 -1.75 14.18
N ARG A 5 5.04 -2.92 14.18
CA ARG A 5 5.15 -3.81 13.01
C ARG A 5 3.83 -4.51 12.72
N VAL A 6 3.16 -5.02 13.75
CA VAL A 6 1.84 -5.66 13.61
C VAL A 6 0.84 -4.66 13.04
N VAL A 7 0.78 -3.45 13.60
CA VAL A 7 -0.08 -2.37 13.11
C VAL A 7 0.25 -2.02 11.65
N GLY A 8 1.53 -1.95 11.29
CA GLY A 8 1.96 -1.74 9.91
C GLY A 8 1.47 -2.82 8.93
N PHE A 9 1.56 -4.10 9.30
CA PHE A 9 1.04 -5.20 8.46
C PHE A 9 -0.49 -5.23 8.39
N VAL A 10 -1.18 -4.90 9.49
CA VAL A 10 -2.64 -4.79 9.50
C VAL A 10 -3.10 -3.65 8.58
N LEU A 11 -2.45 -2.49 8.63
CA LEU A 11 -2.69 -1.37 7.71
C LEU A 11 -2.41 -1.77 6.26
N LEU A 12 -1.40 -2.61 6.01
CA LEU A 12 -1.13 -3.13 4.68
C LEU A 12 -2.29 -4.02 4.19
N GLY A 13 -2.77 -4.92 5.04
CA GLY A 13 -3.92 -5.77 4.74
C GLY A 13 -5.17 -4.93 4.42
N LEU A 14 -5.44 -3.91 5.24
CA LEU A 14 -6.54 -2.96 5.00
C LEU A 14 -6.36 -2.19 3.69
N ALA A 15 -5.13 -1.80 3.33
CA ALA A 15 -4.84 -1.18 2.04
C ALA A 15 -5.12 -2.15 0.87
N VAL A 16 -4.79 -3.42 0.99
CA VAL A 16 -5.11 -4.41 -0.06
C VAL A 16 -6.62 -4.59 -0.20
N VAL A 17 -7.35 -4.73 0.92
CA VAL A 17 -8.81 -4.86 0.91
C VAL A 17 -9.49 -3.63 0.31
N THR A 18 -9.10 -2.43 0.74
CA THR A 18 -9.64 -1.17 0.18
C THR A 18 -9.26 -0.96 -1.28
N PHE A 19 -8.14 -1.51 -1.75
CA PHE A 19 -7.76 -1.45 -3.16
C PHE A 19 -8.73 -2.26 -4.03
N PHE A 20 -9.07 -3.48 -3.61
CA PHE A 20 -10.07 -4.29 -4.29
C PHE A 20 -11.46 -3.66 -4.23
N LEU A 21 -11.83 -3.05 -3.10
CA LEU A 21 -13.08 -2.28 -2.99
C LEU A 21 -13.09 -1.09 -3.95
N TYR A 22 -12.03 -0.29 -4.01
CA TYR A 22 -11.90 0.82 -4.95
C TYR A 22 -12.05 0.35 -6.41
N LEU A 23 -11.40 -0.77 -6.77
CA LEU A 23 -11.48 -1.33 -8.12
C LEU A 23 -12.90 -1.82 -8.45
N SER A 24 -13.60 -2.39 -7.46
CA SER A 24 -14.91 -3.02 -7.65
C SER A 24 -16.09 -2.04 -7.52
N PHE A 25 -15.94 -0.98 -6.73
CA PHE A 25 -16.97 0.03 -6.46
C PHE A 25 -17.58 0.70 -7.69
N PRO A 26 -16.83 1.15 -8.71
CA PRO A 26 -17.44 1.73 -9.90
C PRO A 26 -18.33 0.74 -10.66
N PHE A 27 -18.07 -0.57 -10.54
CA PHE A 27 -18.89 -1.62 -11.16
C PHE A 27 -20.07 -2.03 -10.27
N LEU A 28 -19.86 -2.16 -8.95
CA LEU A 28 -20.89 -2.57 -7.99
C LEU A 28 -21.97 -1.50 -7.75
N LEU A 29 -21.60 -0.23 -7.84
CA LEU A 29 -22.48 0.89 -7.57
C LEU A 29 -23.01 1.55 -8.85
N SER A 30 -22.73 0.96 -10.03
CA SER A 30 -23.14 1.53 -11.32
C SER A 30 -24.65 1.81 -11.33
N GLY A 31 -25.03 3.08 -11.55
CA GLY A 31 -26.43 3.53 -11.47
C GLY A 31 -26.77 4.37 -10.23
N THR A 32 -25.81 4.61 -9.34
CA THR A 32 -25.98 5.52 -8.19
C THR A 32 -25.26 6.85 -8.43
N ASP A 33 -25.93 7.98 -8.20
CA ASP A 33 -25.30 9.32 -8.34
C ASP A 33 -24.11 9.54 -7.39
N LYS A 34 -24.03 8.72 -6.33
CA LYS A 34 -23.00 8.80 -5.29
C LYS A 34 -21.76 7.92 -5.56
N VAL A 35 -21.71 7.20 -6.68
CA VAL A 35 -20.58 6.32 -7.06
C VAL A 35 -19.26 7.08 -7.00
N PHE A 36 -19.23 8.27 -7.59
CA PHE A 36 -18.01 9.06 -7.71
C PHE A 36 -17.46 9.43 -6.33
N LEU A 37 -18.34 9.90 -5.44
CA LEU A 37 -17.97 10.36 -4.10
C LEU A 37 -17.50 9.20 -3.22
N LEU A 38 -18.19 8.05 -3.26
CA LEU A 38 -17.78 6.84 -2.56
C LEU A 38 -16.46 6.29 -3.08
N THR A 39 -16.30 6.19 -4.40
CA THR A 39 -15.08 5.68 -5.03
C THR A 39 -13.88 6.57 -4.72
N ALA A 40 -14.04 7.89 -4.78
CA ALA A 40 -13.01 8.85 -4.39
C ALA A 40 -12.65 8.75 -2.90
N SER A 41 -13.65 8.57 -2.02
CA SER A 41 -13.41 8.43 -0.58
C SER A 41 -12.61 7.17 -0.26
N VAL A 42 -12.99 6.03 -0.87
CA VAL A 42 -12.26 4.76 -0.71
C VAL A 42 -10.85 4.87 -1.29
N TYR A 43 -10.68 5.56 -2.41
CA TYR A 43 -9.35 5.82 -2.99
C TYR A 43 -8.44 6.62 -2.04
N VAL A 44 -8.96 7.68 -1.41
CA VAL A 44 -8.20 8.48 -0.45
C VAL A 44 -7.84 7.64 0.79
N LEU A 45 -8.79 6.89 1.34
CA LEU A 45 -8.54 5.96 2.45
C LEU A 45 -7.49 4.92 2.11
N ASN A 46 -7.56 4.35 0.91
CA ASN A 46 -6.60 3.38 0.41
C ASN A 46 -5.16 3.95 0.42
N LYS A 47 -4.98 5.14 -0.14
CA LYS A 47 -3.70 5.86 -0.13
C LYS A 47 -3.20 6.06 1.30
N ILE A 48 -4.05 6.53 2.20
CA ILE A 48 -3.68 6.79 3.61
C ILE A 48 -3.20 5.49 4.29
N PHE A 49 -3.95 4.39 4.15
CA PHE A 49 -3.55 3.11 4.73
C PHE A 49 -2.25 2.58 4.15
N PHE A 50 -2.08 2.68 2.83
CA PHE A 50 -0.89 2.20 2.14
C PHE A 50 0.37 2.97 2.57
N TYR A 51 0.33 4.31 2.54
CA TYR A 51 1.50 5.11 2.93
C TYR A 51 1.79 5.03 4.43
N SER A 52 0.75 4.99 5.28
CA SER A 52 0.93 4.80 6.73
C SER A 52 1.54 3.44 7.05
N SER A 53 1.12 2.39 6.34
CA SER A 53 1.70 1.06 6.45
C SER A 53 3.18 1.04 6.07
N ILE A 54 3.52 1.65 4.92
CA ILE A 54 4.92 1.76 4.46
C ILE A 54 5.77 2.53 5.46
N TYR A 55 5.25 3.63 6.02
CA TYR A 55 5.96 4.42 7.01
C TYR A 55 6.27 3.62 8.29
N LEU A 56 5.28 2.85 8.78
CA LEU A 56 5.43 2.02 9.99
C LEU A 56 6.32 0.79 9.78
N LEU A 57 6.26 0.17 8.60
CA LEU A 57 7.04 -1.01 8.26
C LEU A 57 8.47 -0.67 7.80
N GLY A 58 8.67 0.51 7.20
CA GLY A 58 9.96 1.00 6.72
C GLY A 58 10.75 -0.05 5.92
N LYS A 59 11.97 -0.37 6.37
CA LYS A 59 12.87 -1.36 5.72
C LYS A 59 12.28 -2.78 5.66
N GLN A 60 11.39 -3.15 6.58
CA GLN A 60 10.77 -4.47 6.61
C GLN A 60 9.74 -4.69 5.51
N PHE A 61 9.10 -3.61 5.04
CA PHE A 61 8.21 -3.66 3.88
C PHE A 61 8.98 -4.11 2.65
N ILE A 62 10.13 -3.49 2.37
CA ILE A 62 10.98 -3.85 1.22
C ILE A 62 11.49 -5.29 1.33
N THR A 63 11.89 -5.75 2.52
CA THR A 63 12.45 -7.10 2.67
C THR A 63 11.42 -8.22 2.51
N LYS A 64 10.15 -8.00 2.90
CA LYS A 64 9.09 -9.00 2.77
C LYS A 64 8.22 -8.83 1.53
N VAL A 65 7.80 -7.59 1.23
CA VAL A 65 6.89 -7.25 0.14
C VAL A 65 7.65 -6.80 -1.10
N GLY A 66 8.79 -6.13 -0.94
CA GLY A 66 9.64 -5.71 -2.06
C GLY A 66 10.08 -6.86 -2.98
N LYS A 67 10.25 -8.08 -2.43
CA LYS A 67 10.49 -9.30 -3.22
C LYS A 67 9.40 -9.60 -4.26
N TYR A 68 8.17 -9.16 -3.98
CA TYR A 68 7.01 -9.35 -4.86
C TYR A 68 6.68 -8.07 -5.65
N LEU A 69 7.37 -6.95 -5.39
CA LEU A 69 7.16 -5.73 -6.15
C LEU A 69 7.86 -5.83 -7.52
N PRO A 70 7.20 -5.38 -8.60
CA PRO A 70 7.86 -5.16 -9.87
C PRO A 70 9.05 -4.21 -9.71
N ARG A 71 10.20 -4.53 -10.33
CA ARG A 71 11.46 -3.73 -10.25
C ARG A 71 11.28 -2.24 -10.57
N TRP A 72 10.25 -1.89 -11.36
CA TRP A 72 9.92 -0.51 -11.70
C TRP A 72 9.36 0.30 -10.53
N ILE A 73 8.66 -0.36 -9.59
CA ILE A 73 8.10 0.27 -8.38
C ILE A 73 9.14 0.25 -7.26
N GLU A 74 10.02 -0.75 -7.25
CA GLU A 74 11.07 -0.92 -6.25
C GLU A 74 12.04 0.28 -6.20
N LYS A 75 12.49 0.79 -7.36
CA LYS A 75 13.41 1.94 -7.47
C LYS A 75 12.86 3.24 -6.86
N PRO A 76 11.68 3.75 -7.25
CA PRO A 76 11.14 4.97 -6.66
C PRO A 76 10.83 4.80 -5.16
N LEU A 77 10.40 3.61 -4.73
CA LEU A 77 10.10 3.33 -3.33
C LEU A 77 11.37 3.32 -2.45
N LEU A 78 12.45 2.70 -2.92
CA LEU A 78 13.77 2.70 -2.26
C LEU A 78 14.32 4.12 -2.12
N LYS A 79 14.15 4.95 -3.16
CA LYS A 79 14.55 6.36 -3.16
C LYS A 79 13.74 7.17 -2.14
N PHE A 80 12.42 6.96 -2.07
CA PHE A 80 11.55 7.62 -1.10
C PHE A 80 11.87 7.24 0.34
N LEU A 81 12.17 5.98 0.58
CA LEU A 81 12.49 5.47 1.91
C LEU A 81 13.92 5.78 2.37
N LYS A 82 14.77 6.39 1.51
CA LYS A 82 16.22 6.55 1.73
C LYS A 82 16.91 5.25 2.17
N VAL A 83 16.37 4.11 1.73
CA VAL A 83 16.92 2.80 2.05
C VAL A 83 17.78 2.36 0.88
N GLN A 84 19.09 2.20 1.09
CA GLN A 84 19.94 1.58 0.08
C GLN A 84 19.56 0.10 -0.06
N PRO A 85 19.37 -0.41 -1.29
CA PRO A 85 19.24 -1.84 -1.50
C PRO A 85 20.55 -2.48 -1.02
N VAL A 86 20.46 -3.45 -0.11
CA VAL A 86 21.63 -4.26 0.25
C VAL A 86 21.92 -5.10 -0.97
N VAL A 87 22.81 -4.61 -1.83
CA VAL A 87 23.32 -5.34 -2.98
C VAL A 87 23.96 -6.60 -2.43
N LYS A 88 23.30 -7.73 -2.64
CA LYS A 88 23.88 -9.04 -2.36
C LYS A 88 24.93 -9.25 -3.43
N ASN A 89 26.17 -8.82 -3.16
CA ASN A 89 27.32 -9.16 -3.97
C ASN A 89 27.35 -10.68 -4.11
N LYS A 90 27.34 -11.14 -5.36
CA LYS A 90 27.66 -12.50 -5.75
C LYS A 90 28.99 -12.43 -6.48
#